data_AF-A0A0F3NZ05-F1
#
_entry.id   AF-A0A0F3NZ05-F1
#
_cell.length_a   1.000
_cell.length_b   1.000
_cell.length_c   1.000
_cell.angle_alpha   90.00
_cell.angle_beta   90.00
_cell.angle_gamma   90.00
#
_symmetry.space_group_name_H-M   'P 1'
#
loop_
_entity.id
_entity.type
_entity.pdbx_description
1 polymer ?
#
loop_
_entity_poly.entity_id
_entity_poly.type
_entity_poly.pdbx_seq_one_letter_code
_entity_poly.pdbx_strand_id
1 'polypeptide(L)'
;MVFDEETQKSWPALTIFVKNEAGEITGAKILTLNSKTYNKADIPEKSIGTISGSFAEIAQQNSKYSPVTIITKDIETALTIQQAGVEGKSYVQLKPKICKTIILAQKKRSF
;
A
#
# COMPACT_ATOMS: atom_id res chain seq x y z
N MET A 1 15.98 6.31 1.89
CA MET A 1 15.80 7.71 2.33
C MET A 1 15.24 8.49 1.16
N VAL A 2 14.40 9.49 1.42
CA VAL A 2 13.82 10.38 0.41
C VAL A 2 14.30 11.79 0.71
N PHE A 3 14.85 12.44 -0.30
CA PHE A 3 15.24 13.83 -0.21
C PHE A 3 14.04 14.71 -0.54
N ASP A 4 13.73 15.60 0.38
CA ASP A 4 12.73 16.65 0.18
C ASP A 4 13.46 17.92 -0.25
N GLU A 5 13.23 18.32 -1.50
CA GLU A 5 13.86 19.48 -2.12
C GLU A 5 13.38 20.80 -1.50
N GLU A 6 12.14 20.87 -1.01
CA GLU A 6 11.62 22.08 -0.38
C GLU A 6 12.29 22.34 0.97
N THR A 7 12.40 21.30 1.80
CA THR A 7 12.99 21.43 3.14
C THR A 7 14.49 21.21 3.18
N GLN A 8 15.11 20.85 2.05
CA GLN A 8 16.53 20.45 1.93
C GLN A 8 16.94 19.39 2.97
N LYS A 9 15.99 18.50 3.31
CA LYS A 9 16.18 17.47 4.33
C LYS A 9 15.96 16.09 3.74
N SER A 10 16.74 15.14 4.23
CA SER A 10 16.54 13.73 3.93
C SER A 10 15.79 13.06 5.07
N TRP A 11 14.79 12.28 4.71
CA TRP A 11 13.96 11.55 5.66
C TRP A 11 14.06 10.05 5.40
N PRO A 12 14.07 9.21 6.44
CA PRO A 12 13.79 7.80 6.24
C PRO A 12 12.39 7.65 5.64
N ALA A 13 12.21 6.66 4.77
CA ALA A 13 10.93 6.46 4.10
C ALA A 13 10.71 4.97 3.86
N LEU A 14 9.45 4.56 4.01
CA LEU A 14 8.96 3.28 3.54
C LEU A 14 8.39 3.48 2.14
N THR A 15 9.00 2.84 1.15
CA THR A 15 8.56 2.92 -0.24
C THR A 15 7.99 1.58 -0.68
N ILE A 16 6.78 1.62 -1.24
CA ILE A 16 6.16 0.48 -1.87
C ILE A 16 6.16 0.70 -3.37
N PHE A 17 6.74 -0.26 -4.08
CA PHE A 17 6.81 -0.27 -5.53
C PHE A 17 5.68 -1.10 -6.11
N VAL A 18 5.20 -0.67 -7.27
CA VAL A 18 4.13 -1.33 -8.01
C VAL A 18 4.68 -1.77 -9.33
N LYS A 19 4.41 -3.04 -9.64
CA LYS A 19 4.90 -3.70 -10.82
C LYS A 19 3.76 -4.00 -11.76
N ASN A 20 4.01 -3.94 -13.07
CA ASN A 20 3.11 -4.50 -14.07
C ASN A 20 3.27 -6.03 -14.14
N GLU A 21 2.48 -6.68 -15.02
CA GLU A 21 2.53 -8.12 -15.24
C GLU A 21 3.90 -8.60 -15.75
N ALA A 22 4.65 -7.74 -16.43
CA ALA A 22 6.03 -7.99 -16.87
C ALA A 22 7.06 -7.84 -15.73
N GLY A 23 6.64 -7.44 -14.53
CA GLY A 23 7.52 -7.23 -13.38
C GLY A 23 8.23 -5.86 -13.34
N GLU A 24 7.94 -4.98 -14.29
CA GLU A 24 8.53 -3.64 -14.38
C GLU A 24 7.86 -2.68 -13.41
N ILE A 25 8.64 -1.81 -12.77
CA ILE A 25 8.13 -0.83 -11.81
C ILE A 25 7.40 0.29 -12.56
N THR A 26 6.09 0.39 -12.38
CA THR A 26 5.23 1.40 -13.02
C THR A 26 4.86 2.56 -12.10
N GLY A 27 5.07 2.39 -10.79
CA GLY A 27 4.88 3.45 -9.82
C GLY A 27 5.40 3.10 -8.44
N ALA A 28 5.40 4.10 -7.57
CA ALA A 28 5.79 3.96 -6.18
C ALA A 28 4.92 4.84 -5.28
N LYS A 29 4.71 4.37 -4.06
CA LYS A 29 4.08 5.15 -2.98
C LYS A 29 5.03 5.21 -1.80
N ILE A 30 5.21 6.42 -1.31
CA ILE A 30 6.28 6.78 -0.38
C ILE A 30 5.64 7.33 0.88
N LEU A 31 5.85 6.60 1.97
CA LEU A 31 5.51 7.04 3.32
C LEU A 31 6.79 7.53 4.00
N THR A 32 6.86 8.84 4.24
CA THR A 32 7.98 9.44 4.94
C THR A 32 7.88 9.18 6.45
N LEU A 33 9.00 8.85 7.08
CA LEU A 33 9.09 8.54 8.50
C LEU A 33 9.91 9.62 9.23
N ASN A 34 9.57 9.85 10.48
CA ASN A 34 10.33 10.71 11.36
C ASN A 34 11.67 10.04 11.71
N SER A 35 12.78 10.76 11.57
CA SER A 35 14.12 10.21 11.80
C SER A 35 14.43 9.85 13.25
N LYS A 36 13.71 10.42 14.22
CA LYS A 36 13.92 10.18 15.66
C LYS A 36 12.95 9.16 16.23
N THR A 37 11.67 9.25 15.88
CA THR A 37 10.62 8.41 16.46
C THR A 37 10.26 7.21 15.60
N TYR A 38 10.70 7.18 14.33
CA TYR A 38 10.35 6.17 13.33
C TYR A 38 8.85 6.06 13.00
N ASN A 39 8.01 6.92 13.60
CA ASN A 39 6.61 7.07 13.25
C ASN A 39 6.44 7.79 11.91
N LYS A 40 5.23 7.78 11.35
CA LYS A 40 4.88 8.59 10.18
C LYS A 40 5.27 10.06 10.41
N ALA A 41 6.01 10.60 9.45
CA ALA A 41 6.32 12.03 9.44
C ALA A 41 5.04 12.81 9.13
N ASP A 42 4.94 14.03 9.66
CA ASP A 42 3.87 14.98 9.33
C ASP A 42 4.12 15.61 7.96
N ILE A 43 4.33 14.76 6.96
CA ILE A 43 4.60 15.08 5.56
C ILE A 43 3.60 14.27 4.73
N PRO A 44 2.89 14.88 3.77
CA PRO A 44 1.95 14.17 2.92
C PRO A 44 2.62 12.98 2.19
N GLU A 45 1.88 11.88 2.08
CA GLU A 45 2.31 10.71 1.33
C GLU A 45 2.48 11.06 -0.16
N LYS A 46 3.60 10.63 -0.75
CA LYS A 46 3.94 10.94 -2.14
C LYS A 46 3.74 9.71 -3.03
N SER A 47 3.03 9.88 -4.15
CA SER A 47 2.86 8.83 -5.16
C SER A 47 3.48 9.28 -6.48
N ILE A 48 4.27 8.41 -7.11
CA ILE A 48 5.02 8.68 -8.35
C ILE A 48 4.69 7.62 -9.41
N GLY A 49 4.54 8.01 -10.68
CA GLY A 49 4.35 7.11 -11.84
C GLY A 49 2.99 7.22 -12.55
N THR A 50 2.67 6.23 -13.38
CA THR A 50 1.36 6.10 -14.08
C THR A 50 0.48 5.16 -13.25
N ILE A 51 -0.28 5.75 -12.32
CA ILE A 51 -0.76 5.06 -11.11
C ILE A 51 -2.28 5.00 -10.93
N SER A 52 -3.07 5.46 -11.92
CA SER A 52 -4.53 5.40 -11.78
C SER A 52 -5.03 3.96 -11.92
N GLY A 53 -5.58 3.41 -10.85
CA GLY A 53 -6.12 2.05 -10.81
C GLY A 53 -5.10 0.96 -10.47
N SER A 54 -3.85 1.32 -10.19
CA SER A 54 -2.81 0.36 -9.82
C SER A 54 -2.84 0.06 -8.31
N PHE A 55 -2.62 -1.21 -7.97
CA PHE A 55 -2.61 -1.73 -6.62
C PHE A 55 -1.25 -2.35 -6.29
N ALA A 56 -0.73 -2.07 -5.11
CA ALA A 56 0.46 -2.73 -4.60
C ALA A 56 0.07 -3.87 -3.66
N GLU A 57 0.55 -5.08 -3.90
CA GLU A 57 0.37 -6.20 -2.96
C GLU A 57 1.33 -6.02 -1.77
N ILE A 58 0.78 -6.00 -0.56
CA ILE A 58 1.54 -5.85 0.69
C ILE A 58 1.77 -7.21 1.34
N ALA A 59 0.78 -8.09 1.24
CA ALA A 59 0.83 -9.41 1.84
C ALA A 59 -0.04 -10.41 1.07
N GLN A 60 0.54 -11.58 0.81
CA GLN A 60 -0.17 -12.77 0.38
C GLN A 60 -0.01 -13.82 1.47
N GLN A 61 -1.06 -14.05 2.27
CA GLN A 61 -1.05 -15.20 3.17
C GLN A 61 -1.50 -16.45 2.42
N ASN A 62 -0.80 -17.56 2.70
CA ASN A 62 -1.00 -18.86 2.09
C ASN A 62 -2.44 -19.34 2.26
N SER A 63 -3.27 -19.12 1.25
CA SER A 63 -4.32 -20.07 0.94
C SER A 63 -4.57 -20.04 -0.57
N LYS A 64 -4.66 -21.25 -1.14
CA LYS A 64 -5.10 -21.51 -2.51
C LYS A 64 -6.43 -20.79 -2.85
N TYR A 65 -7.16 -20.33 -1.82
CA TYR A 65 -8.40 -19.59 -1.86
C TYR A 65 -8.53 -18.71 -0.61
N SER A 66 -7.95 -17.50 -0.62
CA SER A 66 -8.36 -16.47 0.35
C SER A 66 -9.56 -15.76 -0.28
N PRO A 67 -10.79 -15.93 0.23
CA PRO A 67 -11.98 -15.32 -0.35
C PRO A 67 -12.01 -13.81 -0.13
N VAL A 68 -11.11 -13.27 0.69
CA VAL A 68 -11.08 -11.87 1.09
C VAL A 68 -9.94 -11.14 0.38
N THR A 69 -10.32 -10.14 -0.41
CA THR A 69 -9.41 -9.13 -0.96
C THR A 69 -9.65 -7.83 -0.21
N ILE A 70 -8.59 -7.30 0.40
CA ILE A 70 -8.63 -6.08 1.20
C ILE A 70 -7.94 -4.99 0.42
N ILE A 71 -8.67 -3.93 0.09
CA ILE A 71 -8.14 -2.77 -0.61
C ILE A 71 -8.14 -1.61 0.37
N THR A 72 -6.94 -1.11 0.65
CA THR A 72 -6.71 0.00 1.57
C THR A 72 -6.22 1.22 0.81
N LYS A 73 -6.54 2.39 1.37
CA LYS A 73 -6.06 3.67 0.84
C LYS A 73 -4.59 3.89 1.18
N ASP A 74 -4.20 3.58 2.42
CA ASP A 74 -2.93 3.97 3.01
C ASP A 74 -2.12 2.74 3.41
N ILE A 75 -0.80 2.86 3.33
CA ILE A 75 0.15 1.79 3.65
C ILE A 75 -0.03 1.28 5.09
N GLU A 76 -0.26 2.19 6.01
CA GLU A 76 -0.43 1.92 7.45
C GLU A 76 -1.62 0.99 7.71
N THR A 77 -2.74 1.23 7.03
CA THR A 77 -3.96 0.43 7.17
C THR A 77 -3.72 -1.00 6.66
N ALA A 78 -3.04 -1.16 5.53
CA ALA A 78 -2.70 -2.50 5.04
C ALA A 78 -1.81 -3.26 6.03
N LEU A 79 -0.77 -2.59 6.56
CA LEU A 79 0.15 -3.21 7.52
C LEU A 79 -0.54 -3.54 8.84
N THR A 80 -1.43 -2.68 9.33
CA THR A 80 -2.19 -2.92 10.57
C THR A 80 -3.08 -4.15 10.42
N ILE A 81 -3.75 -4.30 9.27
CA ILE A 81 -4.61 -5.46 8.96
C ILE A 81 -3.78 -6.75 8.90
N GLN A 82 -2.60 -6.68 8.28
CA GLN A 82 -1.66 -7.80 8.24
C GLN A 82 -1.17 -8.20 9.64
N GLN A 83 -0.80 -7.21 10.46
CA GLN A 83 -0.35 -7.43 11.85
C GLN A 83 -1.45 -8.00 12.74
N ALA A 84 -2.71 -7.62 12.48
CA ALA A 84 -3.88 -8.16 13.18
C ALA A 84 -4.19 -9.63 12.82
N GLY A 85 -3.43 -10.23 11.89
CA GLY A 85 -3.61 -11.63 11.49
C GLY A 85 -4.84 -11.87 10.61
N VAL A 86 -5.34 -10.84 9.92
CA VAL A 86 -6.47 -11.01 9.00
C VAL A 86 -6.03 -11.78 7.77
N GLU A 87 -6.61 -12.96 7.56
CA GLU A 87 -6.35 -13.80 6.40
C GLU A 87 -6.97 -13.21 5.13
N GLY A 88 -6.13 -12.82 4.17
CA GLY A 88 -6.58 -12.20 2.92
C GLY A 88 -5.43 -11.68 2.07
N LYS A 89 -5.74 -11.34 0.82
CA LYS A 89 -4.81 -10.58 -0.03
C LYS A 89 -4.99 -9.10 0.23
N SER A 90 -3.93 -8.44 0.70
CA SER A 90 -3.97 -7.03 1.07
C SER A 90 -3.28 -6.18 0.00
N TYR A 91 -4.01 -5.18 -0.48
CA TYR A 91 -3.58 -4.25 -1.50
C TYR A 91 -3.65 -2.80 -1.01
N VAL A 92 -2.69 -1.99 -1.46
CA VAL A 92 -2.71 -0.52 -1.27
C VAL A 92 -2.97 0.15 -2.60
N GLN A 93 -3.93 1.08 -2.61
CA GLN A 93 -4.21 1.93 -3.76
C GLN A 93 -3.28 3.16 -3.76
N LEU A 94 -2.73 3.49 -4.93
CA LEU A 94 -1.66 4.50 -5.03
C LEU A 94 -2.18 5.91 -5.33
N LYS A 95 -3.37 6.01 -5.94
CA LYS A 95 -4.09 7.28 -6.10
C LYS A 95 -5.53 7.16 -5.59
N PRO A 96 -5.86 7.77 -4.44
CA PRO A 96 -7.24 7.84 -3.98
C PRO A 96 -7.96 8.95 -4.75
N LYS A 97 -8.78 8.58 -5.74
CA LYS A 97 -9.85 9.50 -6.18
C LYS A 97 -11.13 9.31 -5.35
N ILE A 98 -11.47 8.09 -4.90
CA ILE A 98 -12.78 7.80 -4.26
C ILE A 98 -12.74 6.68 -3.18
N CYS A 99 -11.64 5.98 -2.90
CA CYS A 99 -11.72 4.80 -2.02
C CYS A 99 -11.66 5.11 -0.52
N LYS A 100 -12.77 4.82 0.19
CA LYS A 100 -12.75 4.31 1.57
C LYS A 100 -12.23 2.87 1.55
N THR A 101 -11.67 2.36 2.65
CA THR A 101 -11.23 0.95 2.75
C THR A 101 -12.36 0.01 2.30
N ILE A 102 -12.10 -0.87 1.32
CA ILE A 102 -13.08 -1.81 0.78
C ILE A 102 -12.60 -3.23 1.11
N ILE A 103 -13.45 -3.98 1.80
CA ILE A 103 -13.27 -5.41 2.04
C ILE A 103 -14.19 -6.15 1.06
N LEU A 104 -13.59 -6.82 0.08
CA LEU A 104 -14.32 -7.63 -0.90
C LEU A 104 -14.24 -9.10 -0.45
N ALA A 105 -15.37 -9.63 0.03
CA ALA A 105 -15.52 -11.06 0.30
C ALA A 105 -16.20 -11.74 -0.89
N GLN A 106 -15.48 -12.63 -1.58
CA GLN A 106 -16.02 -13.46 -2.64
C GLN A 106 -16.89 -14.55 -2.02
N LYS A 107 -18.22 -14.45 -2.21
CA LYS A 107 -19.18 -15.46 -1.75
C LYS A 107 -19.00 -16.74 -2.58
N LYS A 108 -18.66 -17.85 -1.92
CA LYS A 108 -18.55 -19.18 -2.54
C LYS A 108 -19.88 -19.55 -3.19
N ARG A 109 -19.94 -19.53 -4.53
CA ARG A 109 -21.09 -20.05 -5.29
C ARG A 109 -20.92 -21.57 -5.30
N SER A 110 -21.66 -22.27 -4.43
CA SER A 110 -21.75 -23.72 -4.47
C SER A 110 -22.60 -24.09 -5.69
N PHE A 111 -22.04 -24.89 -6.61
CA PHE A 111 -22.80 -25.53 -7.68
C PHE A 111 -23.66 -26.67 -7.12
#